data_AF-A0A7X7HE69-F1
#
_entry.id   AF-A0A7X7HE69-F1
#
_cell.length_a   1.000
_cell.length_b   1.000
_cell.length_c   1.000
_cell.angle_alpha   90.00
_cell.angle_beta   90.00
_cell.angle_gamma   90.00
#
_symmetry.space_group_name_H-M   'P 1'
#
loop_
_entity.id
_entity.type
_entity.pdbx_description
1 polymer ?
#
loop_
_entity_poly.entity_id
_entity_poly.type
_entity_poly.pdbx_seq_one_letter_code
_entity_poly.pdbx_strand_id
1 'polypeptide(L)'
;MASLGEILREYRQLSAIEVEWLHLLVVDWQVVADLSFSDLVLWVDDGEGGFVAAAHCRPSTGVTVHQDDVVGHRLPYGRVETMRRALSEGMIQHSTEPRWTGSYAVREDLVPVVCNGRAIAVMAREANLGIARSPSRLEVNYLALADDLCGMITRGEFPQTSAPGARRGGPRVGDGIVRIDADGIVMYASPNAMSCFHRLGLPDPLVGKVLASQITERIEVHTVVDESLPVVLMGRAAWQSEVDSYGVSLTLRAIPLTEYGRRRGAIIMVRDVSEIRIRERELMSKDATIREIHHRV
;
A
#
# COMPACT_ATOMS: atom_id res chain seq x y z
N MET A 1 7.58 16.86 -17.46
CA MET A 1 7.80 15.85 -16.41
C MET A 1 7.60 14.52 -17.09
N ALA A 2 8.65 13.70 -17.20
CA ALA A 2 8.56 12.43 -17.93
C ALA A 2 7.68 11.45 -17.14
N SER A 3 6.73 10.82 -17.81
CA SER A 3 5.94 9.74 -17.24
C SER A 3 6.79 8.49 -17.07
N LEU A 4 6.41 7.59 -16.14
CA LEU A 4 7.07 6.30 -15.96
C LEU A 4 7.22 5.56 -17.31
N GLY A 5 6.16 5.54 -18.11
CA GLY A 5 6.18 4.90 -19.42
C GLY A 5 7.16 5.51 -20.42
N GLU A 6 7.42 6.82 -20.36
CA GLU A 6 8.43 7.48 -21.19
C GLU A 6 9.84 7.07 -20.76
N ILE A 7 10.13 7.09 -19.45
CA ILE A 7 11.44 6.70 -18.92
C ILE A 7 11.74 5.23 -19.23
N LEU A 8 10.78 4.32 -18.97
CA LEU A 8 10.97 2.89 -19.25
C LEU A 8 11.14 2.59 -20.75
N ARG A 9 10.61 3.43 -21.64
CA ARG A 9 10.79 3.30 -23.10
C ARG A 9 12.12 3.87 -23.60
N GLU A 10 12.64 4.88 -22.93
CA GLU A 10 13.90 5.55 -23.25
C GLU A 10 15.10 4.68 -22.83
N TYR A 11 15.07 4.16 -21.60
CA TYR A 11 16.17 3.40 -20.98
C TYR A 11 15.95 1.88 -21.08
N ARG A 12 15.80 1.39 -22.33
CA ARG A 12 15.30 0.04 -22.66
C ARG A 12 16.19 -1.13 -22.20
N GLN A 13 15.73 -1.89 -21.19
CA GLN A 13 16.15 -3.29 -20.93
C GLN A 13 15.05 -4.18 -20.29
N LEU A 14 13.76 -3.85 -20.48
CA LEU A 14 12.64 -4.58 -19.87
C LEU A 14 11.68 -5.15 -20.92
N SER A 15 11.18 -6.35 -20.66
CA SER A 15 10.07 -6.95 -21.41
C SER A 15 8.73 -6.28 -21.06
N ALA A 16 7.70 -6.47 -21.89
CA ALA A 16 6.37 -5.90 -21.64
C ALA A 16 5.77 -6.35 -20.29
N ILE A 17 6.04 -7.59 -19.86
CA ILE A 17 5.60 -8.13 -18.57
C ILE A 17 6.26 -7.38 -17.41
N GLU A 18 7.56 -7.09 -17.53
CA GLU A 18 8.32 -6.39 -16.49
C GLU A 18 7.92 -4.92 -16.40
N VAL A 19 7.64 -4.28 -17.53
CA VAL A 19 7.09 -2.92 -17.56
C VAL A 19 5.73 -2.87 -16.86
N GLU A 20 4.82 -3.80 -17.18
CA GLU A 20 3.53 -3.90 -16.52
C GLU A 20 3.68 -4.14 -15.01
N TRP A 21 4.62 -5.01 -14.60
CA TRP A 21 4.92 -5.28 -13.20
C TRP A 21 5.34 -4.02 -12.44
N LEU A 22 6.21 -3.18 -13.02
CA LEU A 22 6.61 -1.91 -12.44
C LEU A 22 5.45 -0.90 -12.38
N HIS A 23 4.57 -0.88 -13.38
CA HIS A 23 3.35 -0.07 -13.34
C HIS A 23 2.44 -0.49 -12.19
N LEU A 24 2.18 -1.79 -12.03
CA LEU A 24 1.38 -2.31 -10.91
C LEU A 24 2.01 -1.96 -9.57
N LEU A 25 3.34 -2.05 -9.44
CA LEU A 25 4.03 -1.69 -8.21
C LEU A 25 3.82 -0.22 -7.88
N VAL A 26 4.04 0.69 -8.84
CA VAL A 26 3.91 2.13 -8.65
C VAL A 26 2.46 2.56 -8.36
N VAL A 27 1.47 1.80 -8.81
CA VAL A 27 0.07 2.05 -8.46
C VAL A 27 -0.20 1.80 -6.97
N ASP A 28 0.41 0.76 -6.38
CA ASP A 28 0.08 0.31 -5.03
C ASP A 28 1.12 0.66 -3.95
N TRP A 29 2.34 1.05 -4.33
CA TRP A 29 3.45 1.27 -3.39
C TRP A 29 3.26 2.41 -2.38
N GLN A 30 2.22 3.24 -2.51
CA GLN A 30 1.90 4.26 -1.52
C GLN A 30 1.69 3.62 -0.13
N VAL A 31 1.14 2.40 -0.09
CA VAL A 31 0.99 1.64 1.15
C VAL A 31 2.35 1.36 1.81
N VAL A 32 3.38 1.06 1.01
CA VAL A 32 4.74 0.81 1.49
C VAL A 32 5.36 2.11 2.01
N ALA A 33 5.21 3.22 1.26
CA ALA A 33 5.71 4.53 1.67
C ALA A 33 5.09 4.96 3.01
N ASP A 34 3.77 4.87 3.13
CA ASP A 34 3.03 5.26 4.32
C ASP A 34 3.34 4.37 5.54
N LEU A 35 3.47 3.04 5.36
CA LEU A 35 3.82 2.13 6.46
C LEU A 35 5.27 2.30 6.90
N SER A 36 6.16 2.65 5.98
CA SER A 36 7.59 2.87 6.25
C SER A 36 7.95 4.28 6.71
N PHE A 37 7.00 5.23 6.65
CA PHE A 37 7.25 6.65 6.88
C PHE A 37 8.38 7.21 6.01
N SER A 38 8.58 6.65 4.82
CA SER A 38 9.77 6.88 3.98
C SER A 38 9.39 7.25 2.55
N ASP A 39 10.24 8.02 1.90
CA ASP A 39 10.20 8.21 0.46
C ASP A 39 10.58 6.92 -0.24
N LEU A 40 9.95 6.66 -1.39
CA LEU A 40 10.29 5.55 -2.27
C LEU A 40 10.74 6.08 -3.63
N VAL A 41 11.93 5.67 -4.08
CA VAL A 41 12.44 6.00 -5.42
C VAL A 41 12.67 4.72 -6.19
N LEU A 42 12.05 4.59 -7.36
CA LEU A 42 12.27 3.46 -8.26
C LEU A 42 13.45 3.76 -9.18
N TRP A 43 14.50 2.95 -9.10
CA TRP A 43 15.69 3.03 -9.95
C TRP A 43 15.67 1.89 -10.98
N VAL A 44 15.90 2.25 -12.25
CA VAL A 44 16.03 1.30 -13.36
C VAL A 44 17.38 1.47 -14.03
N ASP A 45 17.94 0.37 -14.55
CA ASP A 45 19.20 0.39 -15.30
C ASP A 45 19.06 1.31 -16.54
N ASP A 46 20.03 2.20 -16.75
CA ASP A 46 20.02 3.14 -17.87
C ASP A 46 20.62 2.57 -19.17
N GLY A 47 21.16 1.36 -19.13
CA GLY A 47 21.84 0.69 -20.24
C GLY A 47 23.26 1.16 -20.52
N GLU A 48 23.73 2.20 -19.82
CA GLU A 48 25.07 2.78 -19.92
C GLU A 48 25.92 2.44 -18.70
N GLY A 49 25.44 1.51 -17.87
CA GLY A 49 26.08 1.09 -16.63
C GLY A 49 25.72 1.97 -15.43
N GLY A 50 24.73 2.86 -15.55
CA GLY A 50 24.17 3.66 -14.47
C GLY A 50 22.73 3.27 -14.15
N PHE A 51 22.06 4.16 -13.41
CA PHE A 51 20.65 4.02 -13.06
C PHE A 51 19.95 5.37 -13.19
N VAL A 52 18.66 5.34 -13.53
CA VAL A 52 17.80 6.51 -13.59
C VAL A 52 16.59 6.34 -12.68
N ALA A 53 16.20 7.41 -12.00
CA ALA A 53 14.99 7.44 -11.19
C ALA A 53 13.74 7.47 -12.10
N ALA A 54 12.99 6.37 -12.13
CA ALA A 54 11.82 6.20 -12.99
C ALA A 54 10.50 6.64 -12.34
N ALA A 55 10.42 6.61 -11.01
CA ALA A 55 9.27 7.07 -10.25
C ALA A 55 9.67 7.46 -8.82
N HIS A 56 8.85 8.30 -8.19
CA HIS A 56 9.02 8.74 -6.79
C HIS A 56 7.66 8.76 -6.09
N CYS A 57 7.62 8.29 -4.84
CA CYS A 57 6.47 8.36 -3.96
C CYS A 57 6.89 8.93 -2.60
N ARG A 58 6.10 9.89 -2.11
CA ARG A 58 6.28 10.52 -0.80
C ARG A 58 5.32 9.90 0.21
N PRO A 59 5.73 9.68 1.48
CA PRO A 59 4.82 9.19 2.50
C PRO A 59 3.83 10.29 2.89
N SER A 60 2.57 9.93 3.10
CA SER A 60 1.56 10.81 3.69
C SER A 60 1.61 10.82 5.22
N THR A 61 2.35 9.88 5.81
CA THR A 61 2.47 9.63 7.25
C THR A 61 3.76 10.18 7.86
N GLY A 62 4.68 10.71 7.05
CA GLY A 62 6.02 11.11 7.46
C GLY A 62 6.53 12.35 6.71
N VAL A 63 7.69 12.84 7.14
CA VAL A 63 8.35 13.99 6.50
C VAL A 63 9.21 13.48 5.34
N THR A 64 8.99 14.04 4.15
CA THR A 64 9.79 13.71 2.97
C THR A 64 11.23 14.20 3.08
N VAL A 65 12.18 13.42 2.55
CA VAL A 65 13.59 13.81 2.36
C VAL A 65 13.85 14.46 1.01
N HIS A 66 12.88 14.42 0.08
CA HIS A 66 12.97 15.00 -1.26
C HIS A 66 11.91 16.07 -1.49
N GLN A 67 12.32 17.33 -1.35
CA GLN A 67 11.44 18.47 -1.65
C GLN A 67 11.21 18.62 -3.15
N ASP A 68 12.28 18.42 -3.94
CA ASP A 68 12.23 18.50 -5.39
C ASP A 68 11.84 17.16 -6.03
N ASP A 69 11.42 17.20 -7.29
CA ASP A 69 11.15 15.99 -8.07
C ASP A 69 12.47 15.33 -8.48
N VAL A 70 12.63 14.06 -8.11
CA VAL A 70 13.84 13.27 -8.41
C VAL A 70 13.69 12.47 -9.69
N VAL A 71 12.51 12.39 -10.29
CA VAL A 71 12.26 11.60 -11.51
C VAL A 71 13.14 12.10 -12.67
N GLY A 72 13.79 11.18 -13.37
CA GLY A 72 14.74 11.45 -14.46
C GLY A 72 16.18 11.74 -14.03
N HIS A 73 16.45 11.88 -12.73
CA HIS A 73 17.82 12.04 -12.25
C HIS A 73 18.61 10.73 -12.39
N ARG A 74 19.88 10.86 -12.77
CA ARG A 74 20.83 9.73 -12.78
C ARG A 74 21.44 9.51 -11.41
N LEU A 75 21.62 8.24 -11.06
CA LEU A 75 22.23 7.84 -9.80
C LEU A 75 23.71 8.26 -9.78
N PRO A 76 24.21 8.88 -8.69
CA PRO A 76 25.63 9.20 -8.57
C PRO A 76 26.53 7.95 -8.70
N TYR A 77 27.65 8.07 -9.43
CA TYR A 77 28.56 6.95 -9.73
C TYR A 77 28.99 6.12 -8.50
N GLY A 78 29.23 6.77 -7.36
CA GLY A 78 29.63 6.08 -6.12
C GLY A 78 28.58 5.13 -5.54
N ARG A 79 27.32 5.18 -6.02
CA ARG A 79 26.21 4.34 -5.54
C ARG A 79 25.86 3.21 -6.50
N VAL A 80 26.41 3.23 -7.71
CA VAL A 80 26.11 2.25 -8.76
C VAL A 80 26.43 0.83 -8.32
N GLU A 81 27.56 0.63 -7.62
CA GLU A 81 27.97 -0.71 -7.20
C GLU A 81 27.02 -1.32 -6.16
N THR A 82 26.58 -0.53 -5.17
CA THR A 82 25.60 -0.98 -4.17
C THR A 82 24.26 -1.32 -4.83
N MET A 83 23.85 -0.53 -5.83
CA MET A 83 22.63 -0.78 -6.60
C MET A 83 22.73 -2.08 -7.42
N ARG A 84 23.87 -2.31 -8.08
CA ARG A 84 24.15 -3.57 -8.80
C ARG A 84 24.16 -4.77 -7.86
N ARG A 85 24.74 -4.63 -6.66
CA ARG A 85 24.72 -5.69 -5.64
C ARG A 85 23.31 -6.06 -5.23
N ALA A 86 22.43 -5.07 -5.02
CA ALA A 86 21.02 -5.33 -4.71
C ALA A 86 20.34 -6.16 -5.83
N LEU A 87 20.60 -5.81 -7.10
CA LEU A 87 20.06 -6.56 -8.25
C LEU A 87 20.64 -7.97 -8.38
N SER A 88 21.95 -8.13 -8.23
CA SER A 88 22.63 -9.43 -8.45
C SER A 88 22.36 -10.44 -7.34
N GLU A 89 22.30 -9.98 -6.09
CA GLU A 89 22.01 -10.82 -4.93
C GLU A 89 20.52 -11.09 -4.75
N GLY A 90 19.65 -10.21 -5.26
CA GLY A 90 18.21 -10.28 -5.02
C GLY A 90 17.82 -10.08 -3.56
N MET A 91 18.71 -9.48 -2.76
CA MET A 91 18.52 -9.23 -1.33
C MET A 91 18.50 -7.73 -1.01
N ILE A 92 17.76 -7.38 0.04
CA ILE A 92 17.70 -6.00 0.53
C ILE A 92 19.07 -5.57 1.03
N GLN A 93 19.56 -4.43 0.53
CA GLN A 93 20.81 -3.84 1.00
C GLN A 93 20.49 -2.73 1.99
N HIS A 94 20.79 -2.96 3.26
CA HIS A 94 20.63 -1.96 4.31
C HIS A 94 21.83 -1.03 4.36
N SER A 95 21.62 0.28 4.30
CA SER A 95 22.69 1.23 4.58
C SER A 95 23.00 1.25 6.07
N THR A 96 24.23 0.93 6.43
CA THR A 96 24.73 1.02 7.81
C THR A 96 25.03 2.46 8.22
N GLU A 97 25.30 3.35 7.26
CA GLU A 97 25.65 4.74 7.50
C GLU A 97 24.57 5.71 6.99
N PRO A 98 24.16 6.69 7.81
CA PRO A 98 23.27 7.76 7.35
C PRO A 98 23.88 8.57 6.21
N ARG A 99 23.13 8.75 5.14
CA ARG A 99 23.48 9.64 4.04
C ARG A 99 22.90 11.03 4.28
N TRP A 100 23.68 12.07 4.07
CA TRP A 100 23.17 13.44 4.17
C TRP A 100 22.53 13.87 2.83
N THR A 101 21.29 14.36 2.90
CA THR A 101 20.60 15.05 1.80
C THR A 101 20.24 16.45 2.29
N GLY A 102 21.04 17.45 1.90
CA GLY A 102 20.94 18.80 2.46
C GLY A 102 21.11 18.77 3.97
N SER A 103 20.07 19.18 4.71
CA SER A 103 20.06 19.23 6.18
C SER A 103 19.57 17.95 6.86
N TYR A 104 19.15 16.93 6.10
CA TYR A 104 18.57 15.71 6.68
C TYR A 104 19.55 14.54 6.59
N ALA A 105 19.65 13.80 7.70
CA ALA A 105 20.25 12.47 7.70
C ALA A 105 19.19 11.46 7.20
N VAL A 106 19.56 10.66 6.20
CA VAL A 106 18.69 9.72 5.50
C VAL A 106 19.22 8.30 5.72
N ARG A 107 18.38 7.40 6.22
CA ARG A 107 18.66 5.96 6.16
C ARG A 107 18.03 5.41 4.90
N GLU A 108 18.80 4.64 4.15
CA GLU A 108 18.35 4.05 2.90
C GLU A 108 18.40 2.53 2.97
N ASP A 109 17.33 1.88 2.53
CA ASP A 109 17.31 0.46 2.20
C ASP A 109 17.06 0.30 0.69
N LEU A 110 17.89 -0.49 0.02
CA LEU A 110 17.72 -0.80 -1.40
C LEU A 110 16.99 -2.13 -1.54
N VAL A 111 15.75 -2.09 -2.01
CA VAL A 111 14.86 -3.25 -2.14
C VAL A 111 14.82 -3.67 -3.62
N PRO A 112 15.43 -4.80 -4.01
CA PRO A 112 15.33 -5.27 -5.39
C PRO A 112 13.88 -5.66 -5.71
N VAL A 113 13.38 -5.15 -6.84
CA VAL A 113 12.05 -5.46 -7.36
C VAL A 113 12.16 -6.69 -8.24
N VAL A 114 11.61 -7.81 -7.77
CA VAL A 114 11.69 -9.08 -8.48
C VAL A 114 10.41 -9.32 -9.29
N CYS A 115 10.58 -9.72 -10.54
CA CYS A 115 9.53 -10.17 -11.45
C CYS A 115 9.96 -11.51 -12.03
N ASN A 116 9.11 -12.55 -11.93
CA ASN A 116 9.41 -13.91 -12.43
C ASN A 116 10.79 -14.45 -12.01
N GLY A 117 11.19 -14.19 -10.76
CA GLY A 117 12.47 -14.67 -10.21
C GLY A 117 13.71 -13.86 -10.62
N ARG A 118 13.54 -12.77 -11.39
CA ARG A 118 14.63 -11.86 -11.79
C ARG A 118 14.43 -10.49 -11.15
N ALA A 119 15.49 -9.90 -10.59
CA ALA A 119 15.47 -8.51 -10.16
C ALA A 119 15.53 -7.58 -11.39
N ILE A 120 14.54 -6.70 -11.54
CA ILE A 120 14.35 -5.86 -12.73
C ILE A 120 14.53 -4.36 -12.46
N ALA A 121 14.46 -3.96 -11.19
CA ALA A 121 14.62 -2.59 -10.73
C ALA A 121 15.01 -2.62 -9.25
N VAL A 122 15.32 -1.46 -8.68
CA VAL A 122 15.54 -1.32 -7.24
C VAL A 122 14.69 -0.19 -6.71
N MET A 123 13.91 -0.47 -5.67
CA MET A 123 13.18 0.52 -4.91
C MET A 123 14.02 0.96 -3.72
N ALA A 124 14.51 2.20 -3.73
CA ALA A 124 15.16 2.80 -2.57
C ALA A 124 14.08 3.28 -1.59
N ARG A 125 14.17 2.85 -0.33
CA ARG A 125 13.33 3.29 0.79
C ARG A 125 14.15 4.24 1.66
N GLU A 126 13.82 5.52 1.62
CA GLU A 126 14.61 6.59 2.21
C GLU A 126 13.88 7.25 3.39
N ALA A 127 14.33 6.92 4.60
CA ALA A 127 13.76 7.38 5.86
C ALA A 127 14.51 8.60 6.41
N ASN A 128 13.78 9.61 6.86
CA ASN A 128 14.36 10.76 7.56
C ASN A 128 14.73 10.36 9.01
N LEU A 129 16.01 10.49 9.37
CA LEU A 129 16.53 10.20 10.72
C LEU A 129 16.49 11.40 11.66
N GLY A 130 16.03 12.57 11.20
CA GLY A 130 16.13 13.85 11.90
C GLY A 130 15.37 13.95 13.24
N ILE A 131 14.58 12.94 13.62
CA ILE A 131 13.87 12.91 14.90
C ILE A 131 14.11 11.56 15.59
N ALA A 132 15.19 11.45 16.35
CA ALA A 132 15.43 10.31 17.22
C ALA A 132 14.46 10.37 18.42
N ARG A 133 13.36 9.61 18.35
CA ARG A 133 12.49 9.33 19.49
C ARG A 133 12.23 7.83 19.60
N SER A 134 11.80 7.39 20.78
CA SER A 134 11.35 6.01 20.94
C SER A 134 10.12 5.77 20.06
N PRO A 135 10.12 4.74 19.19
CA PRO A 135 8.99 4.47 18.31
C PRO A 135 7.77 4.05 19.13
N SER A 136 6.62 4.62 18.79
CA SER A 136 5.31 4.24 19.31
C SER A 136 4.93 2.83 18.88
N ARG A 137 3.97 2.21 19.59
CA ARG A 137 3.42 0.89 19.22
C ARG A 137 2.87 0.88 17.78
N LEU A 138 2.31 1.99 17.31
CA LEU A 138 1.84 2.14 15.93
C LEU A 138 3.01 2.09 14.96
N GLU A 139 4.05 2.91 15.18
CA GLU A 139 5.23 2.96 14.31
C GLU A 139 5.93 1.59 14.22
N VAL A 140 6.07 0.87 15.34
CA VAL A 140 6.64 -0.48 15.35
C VAL A 140 5.83 -1.46 14.49
N ASN A 141 4.49 -1.43 14.59
CA ASN A 141 3.65 -2.33 13.79
C ASN A 141 3.66 -1.93 12.31
N TYR A 142 3.67 -0.64 12.00
CA TYR A 142 3.69 -0.13 10.63
C TYR A 142 5.01 -0.50 9.93
N LEU A 143 6.15 -0.29 10.60
CA LEU A 143 7.46 -0.66 10.07
C LEU A 143 7.56 -2.18 9.83
N ALA A 144 7.08 -3.01 10.77
CA ALA A 144 7.07 -4.46 10.58
C ALA A 144 6.23 -4.90 9.36
N LEU A 145 5.09 -4.25 9.12
CA LEU A 145 4.28 -4.50 7.92
C LEU A 145 4.95 -3.99 6.64
N ALA A 146 5.65 -2.85 6.70
CA ALA A 146 6.44 -2.36 5.58
C ALA A 146 7.57 -3.34 5.22
N ASP A 147 8.24 -3.92 6.22
CA ASP A 147 9.28 -4.92 6.02
C ASP A 147 8.72 -6.22 5.42
N ASP A 148 7.54 -6.67 5.88
CA ASP A 148 6.82 -7.82 5.29
C ASP A 148 6.57 -7.56 3.78
N LEU A 149 6.10 -6.37 3.41
CA LEU A 149 5.86 -5.98 2.00
C LEU A 149 7.15 -5.83 1.20
N CYS A 150 8.21 -5.23 1.75
CA CYS A 150 9.52 -5.16 1.11
C CYS A 150 10.07 -6.56 0.82
N GLY A 151 9.93 -7.51 1.75
CA GLY A 151 10.28 -8.90 1.52
C GLY A 151 9.43 -9.56 0.43
N MET A 152 8.14 -9.25 0.34
CA MET A 152 7.30 -9.74 -0.77
C MET A 152 7.76 -9.18 -2.12
N ILE A 153 8.20 -7.91 -2.18
CA ILE A 153 8.76 -7.29 -3.40
C ILE A 153 10.02 -8.03 -3.86
N THR A 154 10.93 -8.39 -2.94
CA THR A 154 12.15 -9.15 -3.29
C THR A 154 11.87 -10.60 -3.71
N ARG A 155 10.69 -11.14 -3.38
CA ARG A 155 10.25 -12.46 -3.83
C ARG A 155 9.35 -12.43 -5.07
N GLY A 156 8.97 -11.24 -5.55
CA GLY A 156 7.97 -11.10 -6.63
C GLY A 156 6.55 -11.51 -6.22
N GLU A 157 6.25 -11.43 -4.92
CA GLU A 157 4.93 -11.72 -4.33
C GLU A 157 4.06 -10.47 -4.18
N PHE A 158 4.66 -9.28 -4.35
CA PHE A 158 3.98 -7.99 -4.40
C PHE A 158 4.51 -7.18 -5.60
N PRO A 159 3.64 -6.50 -6.37
CA PRO A 159 2.19 -6.32 -6.18
C PRO A 159 1.36 -7.58 -6.52
N GLN A 160 0.10 -7.59 -6.08
CA GLN A 160 -0.84 -8.68 -6.37
C GLN A 160 -1.60 -8.40 -7.67
N THR A 161 -1.55 -9.32 -8.62
CA THR A 161 -2.13 -9.15 -9.98
C THR A 161 -3.64 -9.39 -10.06
N SER A 162 -4.23 -10.00 -9.02
CA SER A 162 -5.61 -10.51 -9.04
C SER A 162 -6.62 -9.62 -8.30
N ALA A 163 -6.37 -8.31 -8.17
CA ALA A 163 -7.30 -7.36 -7.56
C ALA A 163 -8.34 -6.90 -8.61
N PRO A 164 -9.64 -7.29 -8.49
CA PRO A 164 -10.68 -6.84 -9.40
C PRO A 164 -10.90 -5.35 -9.18
N GLY A 165 -10.35 -4.53 -10.08
CA GLY A 165 -10.56 -3.09 -10.14
C GLY A 165 -10.07 -2.35 -8.91
N ALA A 166 -8.97 -1.59 -9.05
CA ALA A 166 -8.66 -0.51 -8.13
C ALA A 166 -9.81 0.52 -8.16
N ARG A 167 -10.83 0.30 -7.33
CA ARG A 167 -11.94 1.24 -7.17
C ARG A 167 -11.33 2.53 -6.62
N ARG A 168 -11.53 3.64 -7.33
CA ARG A 168 -11.12 4.97 -6.84
C ARG A 168 -11.71 5.16 -5.45
N GLY A 169 -10.90 5.66 -4.51
CA GLY A 169 -11.34 5.97 -3.15
C GLY A 169 -11.18 4.84 -2.12
N GLY A 170 -10.48 3.75 -2.45
CA GLY A 170 -10.14 2.71 -1.49
C GLY A 170 -9.41 3.22 -0.23
N PRO A 171 -9.47 2.48 0.89
CA PRO A 171 -8.84 2.87 2.15
C PRO A 171 -7.33 3.10 2.03
N ARG A 172 -6.82 4.12 2.73
CA ARG A 172 -5.40 4.41 2.90
C ARG A 172 -4.89 3.93 4.25
N VAL A 173 -3.58 3.86 4.41
CA VAL A 173 -2.91 3.49 5.67
C VAL A 173 -3.31 4.39 6.83
N GLY A 174 -3.52 5.69 6.56
CA GLY A 174 -3.99 6.66 7.55
C GLY A 174 -5.44 6.48 8.00
N ASP A 175 -6.30 5.84 7.20
CA ASP A 175 -7.71 5.66 7.54
C ASP A 175 -7.92 4.60 8.62
N GLY A 176 -7.08 3.57 8.63
CA GLY A 176 -7.15 2.48 9.60
C GLY A 176 -6.45 1.23 9.07
N ILE A 177 -5.66 0.57 9.93
CA ILE A 177 -4.92 -0.66 9.61
C ILE A 177 -5.25 -1.71 10.66
N VAL A 178 -5.45 -2.95 10.19
CA VAL A 178 -5.53 -4.15 11.01
C VAL A 178 -4.54 -5.16 10.47
N ARG A 179 -3.74 -5.76 11.35
CA ARG A 179 -2.94 -6.94 11.03
C ARG A 179 -3.69 -8.18 11.51
N ILE A 180 -3.94 -9.11 10.60
CA ILE A 180 -4.48 -10.43 10.93
C ILE A 180 -3.45 -11.52 10.64
N ASP A 181 -3.54 -12.63 11.35
CA ASP A 181 -2.75 -13.84 11.07
C ASP A 181 -3.39 -14.72 9.97
N ALA A 182 -2.82 -15.91 9.77
CA ALA A 182 -3.28 -16.87 8.78
C ALA A 182 -4.71 -17.40 9.07
N ASP A 183 -5.15 -17.40 10.32
CA ASP A 183 -6.49 -17.86 10.72
C ASP A 183 -7.52 -16.73 10.77
N GLY A 184 -7.09 -15.49 10.50
CA GLY A 184 -7.94 -14.30 10.51
C GLY A 184 -8.10 -13.67 11.90
N ILE A 185 -7.25 -14.05 12.85
CA ILE A 185 -7.21 -13.48 14.20
C ILE A 185 -6.50 -12.13 14.15
N VAL A 186 -7.11 -11.12 14.77
CA VAL A 186 -6.57 -9.77 14.85
C VAL A 186 -5.36 -9.74 15.78
N MET A 187 -4.18 -9.45 15.23
CA MET A 187 -2.92 -9.32 15.95
C MET A 187 -2.68 -7.87 16.39
N TYR A 188 -3.14 -6.92 15.57
CA TYR A 188 -3.02 -5.48 15.83
C TYR A 188 -4.14 -4.73 15.10
N ALA A 189 -4.63 -3.65 15.71
CA ALA A 189 -5.52 -2.69 15.08
C ALA A 189 -5.06 -1.27 15.46
N SER A 190 -4.97 -0.38 14.48
CA SER A 190 -4.63 1.02 14.72
C SER A 190 -5.79 1.76 15.40
N PRO A 191 -5.53 2.89 16.09
CA PRO A 191 -6.59 3.68 16.72
C PRO A 191 -7.72 4.05 15.75
N ASN A 192 -7.38 4.42 14.51
CA ASN A 192 -8.40 4.77 13.52
C ASN A 192 -9.22 3.56 13.06
N ALA A 193 -8.60 2.38 12.95
CA ALA A 193 -9.33 1.14 12.68
C ALA A 193 -10.30 0.80 13.82
N MET A 194 -9.85 0.92 15.08
CA MET A 194 -10.71 0.74 16.25
C MET A 194 -11.91 1.70 16.24
N SER A 195 -11.69 2.99 15.95
CA SER A 195 -12.77 3.98 15.82
C SER A 195 -13.77 3.63 14.71
N CYS A 196 -13.32 3.05 13.59
CA CYS A 196 -14.22 2.57 12.54
C CYS A 196 -15.08 1.40 13.03
N PHE A 197 -14.46 0.39 13.66
CA PHE A 197 -15.18 -0.78 14.16
C PHE A 197 -16.10 -0.48 15.36
N HIS A 198 -15.73 0.47 16.23
CA HIS A 198 -16.61 0.94 17.30
C HIS A 198 -17.87 1.59 16.75
N ARG A 199 -17.75 2.40 15.69
CA ARG A 199 -18.91 2.97 14.99
C ARG A 199 -19.80 1.90 14.36
N LEU A 200 -19.21 0.82 13.87
CA LEU A 200 -19.93 -0.37 13.38
C LEU A 200 -20.50 -1.24 14.53
N GLY A 201 -20.26 -0.90 15.80
CA GLY A 201 -20.80 -1.61 16.96
C GLY A 201 -20.00 -2.84 17.41
N LEU A 202 -18.73 -2.96 17.02
CA LEU A 202 -17.87 -4.06 17.49
C LEU A 202 -17.40 -3.83 18.93
N PRO A 203 -17.42 -4.87 19.78
CA PRO A 203 -17.02 -4.76 21.18
C PRO A 203 -15.49 -4.81 21.36
N ASP A 204 -14.98 -4.09 22.36
CA ASP A 204 -13.62 -4.25 22.84
C ASP A 204 -13.43 -5.53 23.69
N PRO A 205 -12.22 -6.10 23.72
CA PRO A 205 -11.11 -5.87 22.79
C PRO A 205 -11.36 -6.57 21.44
N LEU A 206 -10.84 -6.01 20.34
CA LEU A 206 -10.85 -6.65 19.02
C LEU A 206 -9.65 -7.59 18.80
N VAL A 207 -8.50 -7.27 19.39
CA VAL A 207 -7.28 -8.09 19.33
C VAL A 207 -7.52 -9.47 19.95
N GLY A 208 -7.04 -10.52 19.29
CA GLY A 208 -7.22 -11.91 19.70
C GLY A 208 -8.52 -12.57 19.22
N LYS A 209 -9.37 -11.85 18.48
CA LYS A 209 -10.61 -12.38 17.89
C LYS A 209 -10.50 -12.53 16.38
N VAL A 210 -11.31 -13.42 15.81
CA VAL A 210 -11.44 -13.56 14.35
C VAL A 210 -12.24 -12.37 13.81
N LEU A 211 -11.63 -11.57 12.93
CA LEU A 211 -12.24 -10.33 12.44
C LEU A 211 -13.59 -10.58 11.73
N ALA A 212 -13.63 -11.62 10.89
CA ALA A 212 -14.81 -11.96 10.11
C ALA A 212 -16.02 -12.31 10.98
N SER A 213 -15.82 -13.04 12.09
CA SER A 213 -16.95 -13.38 12.98
C SER A 213 -17.51 -12.15 13.68
N GLN A 214 -16.64 -11.26 14.16
CA GLN A 214 -17.06 -10.03 14.84
C GLN A 214 -17.89 -9.11 13.94
N ILE A 215 -17.57 -9.04 12.65
CA ILE A 215 -18.33 -8.23 11.69
C ILE A 215 -19.62 -8.93 11.28
N THR A 216 -19.59 -10.24 11.00
CA THR A 216 -20.78 -10.98 10.54
C THR A 216 -21.90 -10.97 11.57
N GLU A 217 -21.58 -11.02 12.88
CA GLU A 217 -22.56 -10.88 13.97
C GLU A 217 -23.26 -9.50 14.04
N ARG A 218 -22.77 -8.52 13.28
CA ARG A 218 -23.28 -7.13 13.27
C ARG A 218 -23.92 -6.71 11.95
N ILE A 219 -23.86 -7.57 10.93
CA ILE A 219 -24.55 -7.32 9.66
C ILE A 219 -26.05 -7.60 9.85
N GLU A 220 -26.91 -6.68 9.43
CA GLU A 220 -28.35 -6.88 9.50
C GLU A 220 -28.81 -7.97 8.53
N VAL A 221 -29.85 -8.72 8.90
CA VAL A 221 -30.40 -9.84 8.11
C VAL A 221 -30.87 -9.40 6.71
N HIS A 222 -31.12 -8.11 6.49
CA HIS A 222 -31.61 -7.54 5.24
C HIS A 222 -30.58 -6.69 4.48
N THR A 223 -29.34 -6.62 4.94
CA THR A 223 -28.27 -5.94 4.20
C THR A 223 -27.82 -6.82 3.04
N VAL A 224 -27.72 -6.26 1.83
CA VAL A 224 -27.06 -6.94 0.71
C VAL A 224 -25.58 -7.03 1.05
N VAL A 225 -25.13 -8.23 1.42
CA VAL A 225 -23.72 -8.47 1.75
C VAL A 225 -22.96 -8.69 0.45
N ASP A 226 -21.88 -7.94 0.29
CA ASP A 226 -20.92 -8.18 -0.79
C ASP A 226 -20.32 -9.59 -0.62
N GLU A 227 -20.48 -10.45 -1.64
CA GLU A 227 -19.99 -11.84 -1.62
C GLU A 227 -18.46 -11.92 -1.42
N SER A 228 -17.74 -10.83 -1.71
CA SER A 228 -16.30 -10.70 -1.47
C SER A 228 -15.94 -10.42 -0.02
N LEU A 229 -16.88 -9.99 0.83
CA LEU A 229 -16.61 -9.55 2.20
C LEU A 229 -15.88 -10.61 3.05
N PRO A 230 -16.31 -11.89 3.09
CA PRO A 230 -15.60 -12.90 3.87
C PRO A 230 -14.15 -13.11 3.38
N VAL A 231 -13.92 -13.00 2.07
CA VAL A 231 -12.59 -13.16 1.46
C VAL A 231 -11.68 -12.00 1.86
N VAL A 232 -12.21 -10.78 1.87
CA VAL A 232 -11.49 -9.57 2.32
C VAL A 232 -11.21 -9.64 3.82
N LEU A 233 -12.19 -9.95 4.66
CA LEU A 233 -12.02 -9.98 6.11
C LEU A 233 -11.07 -11.09 6.58
N MET A 234 -11.04 -12.21 5.86
CA MET A 234 -10.04 -13.27 6.07
C MET A 234 -8.73 -12.99 5.33
N GLY A 235 -8.61 -11.86 4.62
CA GLY A 235 -7.40 -11.45 3.91
C GLY A 235 -6.88 -12.50 2.94
N ARG A 236 -7.78 -13.20 2.24
CA ARG A 236 -7.45 -14.30 1.33
C ARG A 236 -7.15 -13.84 -0.09
N ALA A 237 -7.60 -12.64 -0.45
CA ALA A 237 -7.34 -12.03 -1.75
C ALA A 237 -7.15 -10.52 -1.61
N ALA A 238 -6.47 -9.93 -2.59
CA ALA A 238 -6.16 -8.51 -2.70
C ALA A 238 -7.40 -7.64 -3.04
N TRP A 239 -8.52 -7.89 -2.36
CA TRP A 239 -9.83 -7.40 -2.76
C TRP A 239 -10.29 -6.25 -1.90
N GLN A 240 -11.27 -5.52 -2.41
CA GLN A 240 -11.99 -4.49 -1.70
C GLN A 240 -13.45 -4.90 -1.56
N SER A 241 -14.03 -4.64 -0.38
CA SER A 241 -15.43 -4.88 -0.07
C SER A 241 -15.96 -3.73 0.76
N GLU A 242 -17.28 -3.61 0.84
CA GLU A 242 -17.95 -2.69 1.76
C GLU A 242 -18.82 -3.45 2.75
N VAL A 243 -19.04 -2.84 3.91
CA VAL A 243 -19.97 -3.32 4.92
C VAL A 243 -20.79 -2.14 5.43
N ASP A 244 -22.11 -2.33 5.45
CA ASP A 244 -23.09 -1.36 5.94
C ASP A 244 -23.81 -1.92 7.16
N SER A 245 -23.88 -1.16 8.25
CA SER A 245 -24.65 -1.51 9.45
C SER A 245 -25.03 -0.26 10.24
N TYR A 246 -26.28 -0.15 10.70
CA TYR A 246 -26.78 0.96 11.54
C TYR A 246 -26.43 2.38 11.03
N GLY A 247 -26.47 2.60 9.71
CA GLY A 247 -26.15 3.90 9.10
C GLY A 247 -24.66 4.21 8.99
N VAL A 248 -23.79 3.27 9.37
CA VAL A 248 -22.34 3.32 9.16
C VAL A 248 -21.98 2.49 7.94
N SER A 249 -21.16 3.07 7.07
CA SER A 249 -20.62 2.41 5.87
C SER A 249 -19.11 2.38 5.96
N LEU A 250 -18.52 1.18 5.98
CA LEU A 250 -17.07 1.01 5.96
C LEU A 250 -16.62 0.38 4.63
N THR A 251 -15.57 0.94 4.05
CA THR A 251 -14.83 0.30 2.96
C THR A 251 -13.62 -0.42 3.54
N LEU A 252 -13.40 -1.66 3.09
CA LEU A 252 -12.34 -2.54 3.53
C LEU A 252 -11.48 -2.95 2.33
N ARG A 253 -10.16 -2.94 2.46
CA ARG A 253 -9.23 -3.48 1.46
C ARG A 253 -8.24 -4.42 2.13
N ALA A 254 -8.08 -5.61 1.56
CA ALA A 254 -7.12 -6.58 2.03
C ALA A 254 -5.85 -6.59 1.17
N ILE A 255 -4.69 -6.77 1.82
CA ILE A 255 -3.42 -7.12 1.22
C ILE A 255 -2.93 -8.38 1.92
N PRO A 256 -3.16 -9.58 1.35
CA PRO A 256 -2.61 -10.82 1.86
C PRO A 256 -1.08 -10.73 2.00
N LEU A 257 -0.56 -11.17 3.14
CA LEU A 257 0.87 -11.26 3.40
C LEU A 257 1.34 -12.68 3.13
N THR A 258 2.34 -12.84 2.27
CA THR A 258 2.90 -14.13 1.90
C THR A 258 4.39 -14.21 2.18
N GLU A 259 4.84 -15.43 2.40
CA GLU A 259 6.25 -15.76 2.54
C GLU A 259 6.52 -17.08 1.82
N TYR A 260 7.33 -17.04 0.75
CA TYR A 260 7.61 -18.18 -0.13
C TYR A 260 6.34 -18.86 -0.64
N GLY A 261 5.39 -18.06 -1.13
CA GLY A 261 4.09 -18.49 -1.64
C GLY A 261 3.10 -18.97 -0.58
N ARG A 262 3.46 -18.98 0.71
CA ARG A 262 2.56 -19.35 1.81
C ARG A 262 1.97 -18.11 2.46
N ARG A 263 0.64 -18.06 2.59
CA ARG A 263 -0.03 -16.97 3.30
C ARG A 263 0.27 -17.03 4.80
N ARG A 264 0.75 -15.93 5.36
CA ARG A 264 1.03 -15.74 6.80
C ARG A 264 -0.03 -14.91 7.51
N GLY A 265 -0.83 -14.16 6.77
CA GLY A 265 -1.86 -13.29 7.30
C GLY A 265 -2.27 -12.26 6.26
N ALA A 266 -2.70 -11.09 6.73
CA ALA A 266 -2.98 -9.95 5.85
C ALA A 266 -2.93 -8.61 6.59
N ILE A 267 -2.79 -7.55 5.79
CA ILE A 267 -3.12 -6.18 6.17
C ILE A 267 -4.55 -5.92 5.71
N ILE A 268 -5.43 -5.53 6.63
CA ILE A 268 -6.77 -5.03 6.30
C ILE A 268 -6.77 -3.52 6.54
N MET A 269 -6.96 -2.75 5.48
CA MET A 269 -7.21 -1.32 5.58
C MET A 269 -8.71 -1.07 5.69
N VAL A 270 -9.11 -0.12 6.53
CA VAL A 270 -10.51 0.23 6.76
C VAL A 270 -10.68 1.73 6.71
N ARG A 271 -11.77 2.18 6.08
CA ARG A 271 -12.15 3.59 6.00
C ARG A 271 -13.63 3.74 6.25
N ASP A 272 -13.99 4.68 7.11
CA ASP A 272 -15.37 5.14 7.26
C ASP A 272 -15.75 6.03 6.07
N VAL A 273 -16.75 5.59 5.31
CA VAL A 273 -17.30 6.28 4.13
C VAL A 273 -18.78 6.63 4.31
N SER A 274 -19.28 6.65 5.56
CA SER A 274 -20.68 6.90 5.88
C SER A 274 -21.18 8.21 5.29
N GLU A 275 -20.44 9.31 5.47
CA GLU A 275 -20.81 10.62 4.92
C GLU A 275 -20.76 10.68 3.39
N ILE A 276 -19.81 9.96 2.78
CA ILE A 276 -19.70 9.87 1.31
C ILE A 276 -20.93 9.15 0.77
N ARG A 277 -21.32 8.03 1.39
CA ARG A 277 -22.50 7.24 1.01
C ARG A 277 -23.80 8.01 1.20
N ILE A 278 -23.92 8.80 2.27
CA ILE A 278 -25.07 9.70 2.47
C ILE A 278 -25.17 10.68 1.29
N ARG A 279 -24.06 11.34 0.94
CA ARG A 279 -24.04 12.35 -0.12
C ARG A 279 -24.27 11.78 -1.52
N GLU A 280 -23.77 10.59 -1.81
CA GLU A 280 -24.07 9.88 -3.06
C GLU A 280 -25.55 9.55 -3.20
N ARG A 281 -26.20 9.07 -2.12
CA ARG A 281 -27.65 8.79 -2.12
C ARG A 281 -28.48 10.06 -2.36
N GLU A 282 -28.10 11.19 -1.75
CA GLU A 282 -28.76 12.48 -1.99
C GLU A 282 -28.63 12.96 -3.44
N LEU A 283 -27.45 12.78 -4.06
CA LEU A 283 -27.22 13.16 -5.46
C LEU A 283 -28.04 12.27 -6.41
N MET A 284 -28.03 10.96 -6.20
CA MET A 284 -28.84 10.03 -7.00
C MET A 284 -30.33 10.34 -6.92
N SER A 285 -30.83 10.69 -5.73
CA SER A 285 -32.23 11.10 -5.56
C SER A 285 -32.55 12.39 -6.32
N LYS A 286 -31.65 13.38 -6.30
CA LYS A 286 -31.84 14.64 -7.05
C LYS A 286 -31.84 14.41 -8.57
N ASP A 287 -30.92 13.58 -9.06
CA ASP A 287 -30.83 13.23 -10.48
C ASP A 287 -32.07 12.45 -10.95
N ALA A 288 -32.60 11.57 -10.11
CA ALA A 288 -33.85 10.87 -10.37
C ALA A 288 -35.03 11.85 -10.50
N THR A 289 -35.15 12.80 -9.58
CA THR A 289 -36.17 13.86 -9.63
C THR A 289 -36.03 14.73 -10.88
N ILE A 290 -34.81 15.12 -11.26
CA ILE A 290 -34.55 15.91 -12.48
C ILE A 290 -34.95 15.13 -13.74
N ARG A 291 -34.61 13.84 -13.81
CA ARG A 291 -35.03 12.97 -14.91
C ARG A 291 -36.55 12.82 -14.98
N GLU A 292 -37.23 12.68 -13.85
CA GLU A 292 -38.69 12.57 -13.83
C GLU A 292 -39.38 13.86 -14.32
N ILE A 293 -38.88 15.04 -13.92
CA ILE A 293 -39.38 16.32 -14.44
C ILE A 293 -39.15 16.42 -15.95
N HIS A 294 -37.96 16.08 -16.45
CA HIS A 294 -37.66 16.09 -17.89
C HIS A 294 -38.51 15.09 -18.68
N HIS A 295 -38.94 13.98 -18.07
CA HIS A 295 -39.74 12.97 -18.77
C HIS A 295 -41.24 13.31 -18.81
N ARG A 296 -41.69 14.29 -18.01
CA ARG A 296 -43.10 14.77 -17.94
C ARG A 296 -43.35 16.06 -18.75
N VAL A 297 -42.29 16.71 -19.24
CA VAL A 297 -42.34 17.91 -20.11
C VAL A 297 -42.11 17.47 -21.56
#